data_AF-A0A950UHN4-F1
#
_entry.id   AF-A0A950UHN4-F1
#
_cell.length_a   1.000
_cell.length_b   1.000
_cell.length_c   1.000
_cell.angle_alpha   90.00
_cell.angle_beta   90.00
_cell.angle_gamma   90.00
#
_symmetry.space_group_name_H-M   'P 1'
#
loop_
_entity.id
_entity.type
_entity.pdbx_description
1 polymer ?
#
loop_
_entity_poly.entity_id
_entity_poly.type
_entity_poly.pdbx_seq_one_letter_code
_entity_poly.pdbx_strand_id
1 'polypeptide(L)'
;MGSGSRIDHQHHSVAPTRGTDALVAEAAPVTIEERPERTAVRIFDDTPPDMPVRQSYVVSNDDQLIFLPRHPDIIRNQVTDDQDALVSLSASITDDDGRHFIEGEVRVTRGPDGQLDANPESLRCTGGDLHTGDEDGTCPHQAAVADLVQEQLSPNGPSAVDRLAAQEVLNEVAAEHAASIAAQDQARAERAAQPAVRSYADSMDAFQEAYDQALERRRSGEALVPYLTENATGGLGAREGGRAFGVEIEFDYPSSMTYSERQSASQAIARELHEAGIAPDPHVHGWHQSAREGYTDAPNAWRLEHDSTVAGEIVSPILYDEPQTWNNLAQVCEIVRRNGGIASARTGGHVHVAVPDYDHTVANHNQLVNTVAGYEDVIYRIAQSPGRDRHRGLEWCTPNSRPSSPYTSVAAVRRYNNSHHIGLNFQSVHGRDSDHAEFRMWDGSLEPGTIQAQVNVSLGLTNAALREAGTTPAPPAERVGHHRRAAAAAGQRGRLSGEAWANTTRSFRGLMDRIFTREENRAQVTALFAGTRWHDGRY
;
A
#
# COMPACT_ATOMS: atom_id res chain seq x y z
N MET A 1 -24.33 -23.86 -39.28
CA MET A 1 -24.08 -25.29 -38.95
C MET A 1 -23.70 -25.33 -37.47
N GLY A 2 -24.31 -26.24 -36.70
CA GLY A 2 -24.28 -26.28 -35.23
C GLY A 2 -22.93 -26.66 -34.62
N SER A 3 -22.78 -26.97 -33.33
CA SER A 3 -23.74 -27.08 -32.22
C SER A 3 -22.95 -27.30 -30.91
N GLY A 4 -23.51 -26.81 -29.80
CA GLY A 4 -23.53 -27.52 -28.49
C GLY A 4 -22.51 -27.06 -27.43
N SER A 5 -22.82 -27.04 -26.13
CA SER A 5 -23.98 -27.56 -25.39
C SER A 5 -24.04 -26.84 -24.02
N ARG A 6 -25.26 -26.48 -23.61
CA ARG A 6 -25.70 -26.10 -22.25
C ARG A 6 -26.54 -27.27 -21.74
N ILE A 7 -26.42 -27.64 -20.47
CA ILE A 7 -27.35 -28.56 -19.82
C ILE A 7 -27.86 -27.90 -18.53
N ASP A 8 -29.15 -27.60 -18.54
CA ASP A 8 -30.03 -27.39 -17.42
C ASP A 8 -30.75 -28.72 -17.12
N HIS A 9 -31.03 -29.00 -15.85
CA HIS A 9 -32.06 -29.97 -15.48
C HIS A 9 -32.87 -29.49 -14.27
N GLN A 10 -34.15 -29.22 -14.50
CA GLN A 10 -35.22 -29.21 -13.52
C GLN A 10 -36.29 -30.27 -13.88
N HIS A 11 -37.08 -30.61 -12.85
CA HIS A 11 -38.40 -31.27 -12.83
C HIS A 11 -38.41 -32.82 -12.73
N HIS A 12 -39.27 -33.53 -11.98
CA HIS A 12 -40.58 -33.26 -11.35
C HIS A 12 -40.86 -34.19 -10.13
N SER A 13 -41.60 -33.64 -9.15
CA SER A 13 -42.81 -34.14 -8.46
C SER A 13 -43.00 -35.62 -8.12
N VAL A 14 -43.38 -35.94 -6.85
CA VAL A 14 -44.55 -36.78 -6.48
C VAL A 14 -44.96 -36.47 -5.02
N ALA A 15 -46.27 -36.22 -4.81
CA ALA A 15 -46.93 -36.17 -3.50
C ALA A 15 -47.54 -37.54 -3.12
N PRO A 16 -47.89 -37.74 -1.85
CA PRO A 16 -49.25 -38.22 -1.60
C PRO A 16 -49.95 -37.50 -0.43
N THR A 17 -51.27 -37.42 -0.54
CA THR A 17 -52.22 -36.93 0.47
C THR A 17 -52.90 -38.07 1.22
N ARG A 18 -53.40 -37.70 2.42
CA ARG A 18 -54.52 -38.23 3.23
C ARG A 18 -54.25 -39.25 4.34
N GLY A 19 -54.70 -38.84 5.53
CA GLY A 19 -55.05 -39.68 6.67
C GLY A 19 -55.46 -38.80 7.86
N THR A 20 -56.73 -38.41 7.93
CA THR A 20 -57.37 -37.83 9.12
C THR A 20 -57.69 -38.96 10.09
N ASP A 21 -57.19 -38.88 11.33
CA ASP A 21 -57.82 -39.54 12.46
C ASP A 21 -57.68 -38.68 13.72
N ALA A 22 -58.83 -38.39 14.31
CA ALA A 22 -58.98 -37.71 15.57
C ALA A 22 -58.67 -38.69 16.71
N LEU A 23 -57.70 -38.36 17.54
CA LEU A 23 -57.54 -38.97 18.86
C LEU A 23 -57.51 -37.87 19.91
N VAL A 24 -58.59 -37.82 20.67
CA VAL A 24 -58.75 -37.12 21.93
C VAL A 24 -57.78 -37.78 22.92
N ALA A 25 -56.80 -37.01 23.40
CA ALA A 25 -55.96 -37.40 24.53
C ALA A 25 -56.15 -36.36 25.64
N GLU A 26 -56.58 -36.84 26.80
CA GLU A 26 -56.84 -36.07 28.01
C GLU A 26 -55.59 -35.29 28.44
N ALA A 27 -55.81 -34.04 28.85
CA ALA A 27 -54.80 -33.22 29.48
C ALA A 27 -54.39 -33.84 30.82
N ALA A 28 -53.20 -34.42 30.88
CA ALA A 28 -52.54 -34.69 32.15
C ALA A 28 -52.23 -33.36 32.85
N PRO A 29 -52.34 -33.28 34.19
CA PRO A 29 -52.02 -32.07 34.92
C PRO A 29 -50.54 -31.72 34.70
N VAL A 30 -50.29 -30.56 34.09
CA VAL A 30 -48.97 -29.91 34.10
C VAL A 30 -48.66 -29.60 35.54
N THR A 31 -47.83 -30.45 36.15
CA THR A 31 -47.23 -30.14 37.44
C THR A 31 -46.09 -29.18 37.10
N ILE A 32 -46.27 -27.90 37.42
CA ILE A 32 -45.16 -26.95 37.44
C ILE A 32 -44.31 -27.38 38.64
N GLU A 33 -43.39 -28.30 38.43
CA GLU A 33 -42.25 -28.42 39.32
C GLU A 33 -41.49 -27.11 39.17
N GLU A 34 -41.55 -26.26 40.20
CA GLU A 34 -40.62 -25.14 40.31
C GLU A 34 -39.22 -25.72 40.19
N ARG A 35 -38.54 -25.40 39.07
CA ARG A 35 -37.14 -25.76 38.89
C ARG A 35 -36.37 -25.21 40.10
N PRO A 36 -35.51 -26.03 40.74
CA PRO A 36 -34.70 -25.54 41.84
C PRO A 36 -33.92 -24.29 41.40
N GLU A 37 -33.74 -23.34 42.32
CA GLU A 37 -32.96 -22.12 42.06
C GLU A 37 -31.57 -22.50 41.53
N ARG A 38 -31.30 -22.18 40.25
CA ARG A 38 -29.99 -22.45 39.63
C ARG A 38 -28.94 -21.62 40.33
N THR A 39 -27.85 -22.27 40.75
CA THR A 39 -26.73 -21.56 41.36
C THR A 39 -25.82 -21.03 40.25
N ALA A 40 -25.44 -19.76 40.31
CA ALA A 40 -24.52 -19.17 39.32
C ALA A 40 -23.09 -19.15 39.87
N VAL A 41 -22.14 -19.70 39.13
CA VAL A 41 -20.72 -19.64 39.47
C VAL A 41 -20.05 -18.57 38.62
N ARG A 42 -19.47 -17.56 39.28
CA ARG A 42 -18.69 -16.53 38.59
C ARG A 42 -17.31 -17.07 38.22
N ILE A 43 -17.00 -17.02 36.94
CA ILE A 43 -15.72 -17.45 36.38
C ILE A 43 -14.77 -16.24 36.45
N PHE A 44 -13.98 -16.18 37.52
CA PHE A 44 -12.98 -15.13 37.72
C PHE A 44 -11.66 -15.41 36.97
N ASP A 45 -10.96 -14.33 36.63
CA ASP A 45 -9.53 -14.35 36.27
C ASP A 45 -8.66 -14.35 37.54
N ASP A 46 -8.81 -15.37 38.39
CA ASP A 46 -7.83 -15.62 39.44
C ASP A 46 -6.71 -16.48 38.85
N THR A 47 -5.74 -15.81 38.24
CA THR A 47 -4.49 -16.43 37.78
C THR A 47 -3.35 -15.99 38.70
N PRO A 48 -2.63 -16.93 39.36
CA PRO A 48 -1.41 -16.61 40.09
C PRO A 48 -0.39 -15.93 39.15
N PRO A 49 0.38 -14.93 39.62
CA PRO A 49 1.25 -14.08 38.78
C PRO A 49 2.37 -14.83 38.03
N ASP A 50 2.52 -16.13 38.27
CA ASP A 50 3.60 -17.00 37.85
C ASP A 50 3.20 -18.09 36.81
N MET A 51 1.94 -18.10 36.34
CA MET A 51 1.54 -18.97 35.21
C MET A 51 1.48 -18.22 33.87
N PRO A 52 2.00 -18.79 32.75
CA PRO A 52 1.83 -18.23 31.43
C PRO A 52 0.35 -18.28 31.07
N VAL A 53 -0.23 -17.10 30.90
CA VAL A 53 -1.66 -16.95 30.64
C VAL A 53 -1.98 -17.54 29.26
N ARG A 54 -2.72 -18.64 29.20
CA ARG A 54 -3.47 -19.01 27.99
C ARG A 54 -4.73 -18.15 27.93
N GLN A 55 -4.54 -16.84 27.72
CA GLN A 55 -5.62 -15.94 27.35
C GLN A 55 -6.14 -16.39 25.98
N SER A 56 -7.43 -16.71 25.90
CA SER A 56 -8.06 -17.01 24.62
C SER A 56 -8.65 -15.72 24.06
N TYR A 57 -7.95 -15.13 23.10
CA TYR A 57 -8.54 -14.16 22.20
C TYR A 57 -9.32 -14.92 21.13
N VAL A 58 -10.53 -14.46 20.83
CA VAL A 58 -11.27 -14.92 19.66
C VAL A 58 -11.43 -13.71 18.75
N VAL A 59 -10.89 -13.83 17.53
CA VAL A 59 -11.08 -12.87 16.44
C VAL A 59 -12.07 -13.50 15.47
N SER A 60 -13.22 -12.84 15.28
CA SER A 60 -14.14 -13.18 14.21
C SER A 60 -13.69 -12.53 12.90
N ASN A 61 -14.14 -13.04 11.76
CA ASN A 61 -13.73 -12.63 10.41
C ASN A 61 -14.07 -11.16 10.05
N ASP A 62 -14.87 -10.46 10.88
CA ASP A 62 -15.42 -9.13 10.60
C ASP A 62 -14.84 -8.02 11.51
N ASP A 63 -13.54 -8.06 11.85
CA ASP A 63 -12.86 -7.07 12.74
C ASP A 63 -13.48 -6.97 14.15
N GLN A 64 -14.15 -8.03 14.60
CA GLN A 64 -14.74 -8.14 15.94
C GLN A 64 -13.80 -8.94 16.86
N LEU A 65 -13.53 -8.37 18.04
CA LEU A 65 -12.64 -8.94 19.04
C LEU A 65 -13.44 -9.28 20.30
N ILE A 66 -13.33 -10.52 20.79
CA ILE A 66 -13.89 -10.91 22.09
C ILE A 66 -12.79 -11.47 22.98
N PHE A 67 -12.78 -10.98 24.22
CA PHE A 67 -11.96 -11.46 25.31
C PHE A 67 -12.77 -12.37 26.22
N LEU A 68 -12.41 -13.66 26.28
CA LEU A 68 -12.94 -14.60 27.26
C LEU A 68 -11.86 -14.91 28.31
N PRO A 69 -12.18 -14.83 29.61
CA PRO A 69 -11.20 -14.98 30.70
C PRO A 69 -10.71 -16.42 30.85
N ARG A 70 -11.45 -17.40 30.29
CA ARG A 70 -11.11 -18.82 30.33
C ARG A 70 -11.50 -19.51 29.01
N HIS A 71 -10.85 -20.64 28.75
CA HIS A 71 -11.14 -21.47 27.58
C HIS A 71 -12.63 -21.89 27.53
N PRO A 72 -13.28 -21.88 26.34
CA PRO A 72 -14.67 -22.30 26.19
C PRO A 72 -15.00 -23.65 26.82
N ASP A 73 -14.11 -24.66 26.73
CA ASP A 73 -14.32 -25.97 27.38
C ASP A 73 -14.46 -25.85 28.91
N ILE A 74 -13.71 -24.94 29.55
CA ILE A 74 -13.81 -24.70 30.99
C ILE A 74 -15.18 -24.10 31.29
N ILE A 75 -15.62 -23.13 30.50
CA ILE A 75 -16.95 -22.53 30.63
C ILE A 75 -18.03 -23.61 30.45
N ARG A 76 -17.96 -24.43 29.39
CA ARG A 76 -18.93 -25.52 29.14
C ARG A 76 -19.00 -26.52 30.30
N ASN A 77 -17.84 -26.88 30.87
CA ASN A 77 -17.77 -27.84 31.97
C ASN A 77 -18.29 -27.27 33.30
N GLN A 78 -18.41 -25.95 33.41
CA GLN A 78 -18.99 -25.26 34.57
C GLN A 78 -20.50 -25.04 34.43
N VAL A 79 -21.10 -25.32 33.28
CA VAL A 79 -22.54 -25.20 33.06
C VAL A 79 -23.21 -26.58 33.09
N THR A 80 -24.03 -26.81 34.11
CA THR A 80 -24.79 -28.04 34.33
C THR A 80 -26.30 -27.74 34.30
N ASP A 81 -27.13 -28.78 34.45
CA ASP A 81 -28.59 -28.60 34.53
C ASP A 81 -29.00 -27.68 35.70
N ASP A 82 -28.22 -27.70 36.79
CA ASP A 82 -28.49 -26.95 38.03
C ASP A 82 -27.56 -25.75 38.25
N GLN A 83 -26.57 -25.54 37.37
CA GLN A 83 -25.53 -24.52 37.53
C GLN A 83 -25.33 -23.68 36.25
N ASP A 84 -25.40 -22.36 36.41
CA ASP A 84 -25.04 -21.39 35.38
C ASP A 84 -23.58 -20.92 35.54
N ALA A 85 -22.96 -20.48 34.45
CA ALA A 85 -21.68 -19.78 34.49
C ALA A 85 -21.88 -18.28 34.24
N LEU A 86 -21.33 -17.43 35.10
CA LEU A 86 -21.19 -15.99 34.82
C LEU A 86 -19.77 -15.74 34.30
N VAL A 87 -19.67 -15.26 33.07
CA VAL A 87 -18.41 -15.02 32.38
C VAL A 87 -18.23 -13.52 32.23
N SER A 88 -17.27 -12.95 32.97
CA SER A 88 -16.87 -11.56 32.75
C SER A 88 -16.12 -11.46 31.41
N LEU A 89 -16.53 -10.57 30.53
CA LEU A 89 -15.89 -10.40 29.22
C LEU A 89 -15.73 -8.93 28.85
N SER A 90 -14.86 -8.70 27.87
CA SER A 90 -14.80 -7.45 27.13
C SER A 90 -14.76 -7.77 25.63
N ALA A 91 -15.36 -6.91 24.82
CA ALA A 91 -15.43 -7.08 23.38
C ALA A 91 -15.32 -5.73 22.66
N SER A 92 -14.89 -5.78 21.41
CA SER A 92 -14.89 -4.65 20.48
C SER A 92 -15.63 -5.08 19.23
N ILE A 93 -16.77 -4.44 18.96
CA ILE A 93 -17.56 -4.65 17.75
C ILE A 93 -17.45 -3.42 16.87
N THR A 94 -17.23 -3.62 15.57
CA THR A 94 -17.21 -2.53 14.60
C THR A 94 -18.44 -2.63 13.70
N ASP A 95 -19.16 -1.53 13.52
CA ASP A 95 -20.26 -1.38 12.57
C ASP A 95 -20.14 -0.07 11.77
N ASP A 96 -21.19 0.30 11.04
CA ASP A 96 -21.23 1.52 10.21
C ASP A 96 -21.08 2.82 11.04
N ASP A 97 -21.39 2.78 12.34
CA ASP A 97 -21.29 3.92 13.27
C ASP A 97 -19.94 3.98 14.00
N GLY A 98 -19.07 2.99 13.79
CA GLY A 98 -17.70 2.95 14.29
C GLY A 98 -17.42 1.75 15.18
N ARG A 99 -16.40 1.88 16.03
CA ARG A 99 -15.97 0.83 16.96
C ARG A 99 -16.59 1.05 18.34
N HIS A 100 -17.27 0.04 18.83
CA HIS A 100 -17.96 0.02 20.12
C HIS A 100 -17.29 -0.96 21.06
N PHE A 101 -17.09 -0.56 22.31
CA PHE A 101 -16.55 -1.44 23.34
C PHE A 101 -17.68 -1.96 24.21
N ILE A 102 -17.68 -3.25 24.50
CA ILE A 102 -18.70 -3.91 25.32
C ILE A 102 -18.00 -4.57 26.49
N GLU A 103 -18.47 -4.34 27.72
CA GLU A 103 -17.93 -4.97 28.92
C GLU A 103 -19.06 -5.42 29.85
N GLY A 104 -18.83 -6.47 30.62
CA GLY A 104 -19.80 -6.92 31.62
C GLY A 104 -19.78 -8.42 31.80
N GLU A 105 -20.90 -8.98 32.24
CA GLU A 105 -21.04 -10.43 32.42
C GLU A 105 -22.03 -11.01 31.44
N VAL A 106 -21.67 -12.13 30.81
CA VAL A 106 -22.61 -12.99 30.11
C VAL A 106 -22.96 -14.15 31.02
N ARG A 107 -24.26 -14.39 31.19
CA ARG A 107 -24.75 -15.60 31.85
C ARG A 107 -24.88 -16.69 30.81
N VAL A 108 -24.12 -17.77 30.99
CA VAL A 108 -24.20 -18.96 30.15
C VAL A 108 -25.02 -20.02 30.87
N THR A 109 -26.10 -20.46 30.24
CA THR A 109 -27.03 -21.45 30.80
C THR A 109 -27.17 -22.66 29.88
N ARG A 110 -27.47 -23.84 30.42
CA ARG A 110 -27.86 -24.99 29.60
C ARG A 110 -29.37 -24.94 29.31
N GLY A 111 -29.72 -24.92 28.03
CA GLY A 111 -31.08 -24.96 27.50
C GLY A 111 -31.70 -26.36 27.55
N PRO A 112 -33.02 -26.49 27.31
CA PRO A 112 -33.76 -27.76 27.42
C PRO A 112 -33.34 -28.84 26.41
N ASP A 113 -32.74 -28.44 25.30
CA ASP A 113 -32.19 -29.29 24.25
C ASP A 113 -30.72 -29.69 24.51
N GLY A 114 -30.17 -29.28 25.66
CA GLY A 114 -28.80 -29.54 26.07
C GLY A 114 -27.77 -28.58 25.46
N GLN A 115 -28.18 -27.64 24.62
CA GLN A 115 -27.31 -26.57 24.11
C GLN A 115 -27.01 -25.56 25.22
N LEU A 116 -25.92 -24.81 25.07
CA LEU A 116 -25.65 -23.66 25.94
C LEU A 116 -26.37 -22.44 25.34
N ASP A 117 -26.77 -21.48 26.16
CA ASP A 117 -27.37 -20.21 25.76
C ASP A 117 -26.62 -19.09 26.49
N ALA A 118 -26.18 -18.07 25.75
CA ALA A 118 -25.50 -16.88 26.27
C ALA A 118 -26.47 -15.70 26.42
N ASN A 119 -26.76 -15.27 27.66
CA ASN A 119 -27.60 -14.11 27.94
C ASN A 119 -26.75 -12.83 28.16
N PRO A 120 -26.95 -11.77 27.36
CA PRO A 120 -26.18 -10.53 27.43
C PRO A 120 -26.73 -9.46 28.39
N GLU A 121 -27.77 -9.71 29.17
CA GLU A 121 -28.47 -8.70 30.01
C GLU A 121 -27.54 -7.87 30.92
N SER A 122 -26.37 -8.38 31.28
CA SER A 122 -25.40 -7.68 32.14
C SER A 122 -24.22 -7.06 31.37
N LEU A 123 -24.26 -7.05 30.03
CA LEU A 123 -23.30 -6.36 29.18
C LEU A 123 -23.62 -4.88 29.06
N ARG A 124 -22.59 -4.04 28.98
CA ARG A 124 -22.68 -2.59 28.79
C ARG A 124 -21.89 -2.21 27.56
N CYS A 125 -22.53 -1.51 26.63
CA CYS A 125 -21.88 -0.95 25.46
C CYS A 125 -21.43 0.50 25.77
N THR A 126 -20.15 0.78 25.59
CA THR A 126 -19.54 2.11 25.66
C THR A 126 -19.17 2.54 24.23
N GLY A 127 -20.13 3.13 23.51
CA GLY A 127 -19.91 3.66 22.18
C GLY A 127 -20.89 4.77 21.84
N GLY A 128 -20.43 6.02 21.71
CA GLY A 128 -21.11 7.13 21.02
C GLY A 128 -22.38 7.74 21.67
N ASP A 129 -22.54 9.05 21.54
CA ASP A 129 -23.66 9.87 22.06
C ASP A 129 -25.07 9.50 21.52
N LEU A 130 -25.26 8.35 20.87
CA LEU A 130 -26.49 7.99 20.12
C LEU A 130 -27.31 6.81 20.67
N HIS A 131 -26.91 6.14 21.75
CA HIS A 131 -27.65 4.98 22.29
C HIS A 131 -28.65 5.28 23.43
N THR A 132 -29.10 6.52 23.61
CA THR A 132 -30.11 6.87 24.64
C THR A 132 -31.57 6.58 24.24
N GLY A 133 -31.81 5.72 23.25
CA GLY A 133 -33.11 5.57 22.58
C GLY A 133 -33.90 4.29 22.87
N ASP A 134 -33.27 3.22 23.35
CA ASP A 134 -33.96 1.94 23.55
C ASP A 134 -34.51 1.89 24.98
N GLU A 135 -35.84 2.03 25.11
CA GLU A 135 -36.58 2.10 26.40
C GLU A 135 -36.34 0.87 27.30
N ASP A 136 -35.77 -0.20 26.77
CA ASP A 136 -35.51 -1.47 27.44
C ASP A 136 -34.04 -1.69 27.84
N GLY A 137 -33.13 -0.76 27.51
CA GLY A 137 -31.71 -0.84 27.89
C GLY A 137 -30.88 -1.92 27.18
N THR A 138 -31.43 -2.53 26.13
CA THR A 138 -30.75 -3.50 25.27
C THR A 138 -30.18 -2.83 24.03
N CYS A 139 -28.95 -3.16 23.65
CA CYS A 139 -28.26 -2.60 22.49
C CYS A 139 -27.94 -3.71 21.48
N PRO A 140 -28.07 -3.51 20.16
CA PRO A 140 -27.75 -4.52 19.15
C PRO A 140 -26.34 -5.14 19.30
N HIS A 141 -25.36 -4.37 19.78
CA HIS A 141 -24.02 -4.88 20.04
C HIS A 141 -23.97 -5.91 21.17
N GLN A 142 -24.81 -5.79 22.19
CA GLN A 142 -24.88 -6.77 23.29
C GLN A 142 -25.37 -8.13 22.77
N ALA A 143 -26.37 -8.12 21.89
CA ALA A 143 -26.87 -9.34 21.22
C ALA A 143 -25.79 -9.96 20.32
N ALA A 144 -25.09 -9.14 19.53
CA ALA A 144 -23.99 -9.61 18.69
C ALA A 144 -22.85 -10.23 19.50
N VAL A 145 -22.49 -9.66 20.67
CA VAL A 145 -21.51 -10.28 21.58
C VAL A 145 -22.03 -11.63 22.10
N ALA A 146 -23.30 -11.72 22.52
CA ALA A 146 -23.87 -12.99 22.96
C ALA A 146 -23.85 -14.06 21.86
N ASP A 147 -24.21 -13.71 20.62
CA ASP A 147 -24.18 -14.63 19.48
C ASP A 147 -22.77 -15.17 19.20
N LEU A 148 -21.75 -14.32 19.31
CA LEU A 148 -20.36 -14.74 19.15
C LEU A 148 -19.89 -15.63 20.32
N VAL A 149 -20.26 -15.31 21.56
CA VAL A 149 -19.98 -16.17 22.73
C VAL A 149 -20.66 -17.53 22.53
N GLN A 150 -21.90 -17.52 22.04
CA GLN A 150 -22.69 -18.70 21.73
C GLN A 150 -22.03 -19.56 20.64
N GLU A 151 -21.50 -18.94 19.58
CA GLU A 151 -20.74 -19.62 18.53
C GLU A 151 -19.47 -20.29 19.08
N GLN A 152 -18.74 -19.62 19.98
CA GLN A 152 -17.53 -20.18 20.61
C GLN A 152 -17.83 -21.33 21.59
N LEU A 153 -18.99 -21.30 22.23
CA LEU A 153 -19.43 -22.34 23.15
C LEU A 153 -20.06 -23.54 22.44
N SER A 154 -20.53 -23.36 21.21
CA SER A 154 -21.15 -24.42 20.42
C SER A 154 -20.16 -25.58 20.19
N PRO A 155 -20.61 -26.85 20.26
CA PRO A 155 -19.76 -28.01 19.98
C PRO A 155 -19.25 -28.06 18.52
N ASN A 156 -19.88 -27.28 17.63
CA ASN A 156 -19.46 -27.06 16.24
C ASN A 156 -18.70 -25.72 16.04
N GLY A 157 -18.35 -25.00 17.11
CA GLY A 157 -17.55 -23.79 17.03
C GLY A 157 -16.15 -24.07 16.45
N PRO A 158 -15.40 -23.02 16.05
CA PRO A 158 -14.07 -23.18 15.47
C PRO A 158 -13.22 -24.08 16.37
N SER A 159 -12.73 -25.16 15.75
CA SER A 159 -12.01 -26.22 16.43
C SER A 159 -10.78 -25.65 17.15
N ALA A 160 -10.19 -26.41 18.07
CA ALA A 160 -8.90 -26.02 18.65
C ALA A 160 -7.83 -25.78 17.57
N VAL A 161 -7.97 -26.42 16.40
CA VAL A 161 -7.11 -26.22 15.22
C VAL A 161 -7.36 -24.85 14.58
N ASP A 162 -8.62 -24.44 14.41
CA ASP A 162 -8.96 -23.14 13.80
C ASP A 162 -8.52 -21.96 14.69
N ARG A 163 -8.58 -22.12 16.02
CA ARG A 163 -8.10 -21.10 16.97
C ARG A 163 -6.58 -21.05 17.08
N LEU A 164 -5.89 -22.18 16.97
CA LEU A 164 -4.44 -22.20 16.86
C LEU A 164 -3.98 -21.53 15.55
N ALA A 165 -4.66 -21.79 14.45
CA ALA A 165 -4.42 -21.11 13.17
C ALA A 165 -4.67 -19.60 13.29
N ALA A 166 -5.75 -19.16 13.92
CA ALA A 166 -6.02 -17.74 14.15
C ALA A 166 -4.95 -17.08 15.03
N GLN A 167 -4.50 -17.75 16.10
CA GLN A 167 -3.43 -17.23 16.96
C GLN A 167 -2.08 -17.19 16.24
N GLU A 168 -1.80 -18.16 15.36
CA GLU A 168 -0.61 -18.18 14.51
C GLU A 168 -0.60 -16.97 13.57
N VAL A 169 -1.72 -16.68 12.90
CA VAL A 169 -1.89 -15.48 12.06
C VAL A 169 -1.70 -14.19 12.88
N LEU A 170 -2.26 -14.11 14.09
CA LEU A 170 -2.06 -12.92 14.93
C LEU A 170 -0.61 -12.73 15.37
N ASN A 171 0.10 -13.83 15.66
CA ASN A 171 1.52 -13.78 16.03
C ASN A 171 2.39 -13.37 14.84
N GLU A 172 2.06 -13.84 13.64
CA GLU A 172 2.70 -13.45 12.38
C GLU A 172 2.53 -11.94 12.14
N VAL A 173 1.29 -11.44 12.13
CA VAL A 173 1.00 -10.00 11.96
C VAL A 173 1.68 -9.14 13.03
N ALA A 174 1.73 -9.61 14.28
CA ALA A 174 2.42 -8.88 15.35
C ALA A 174 3.95 -8.84 15.13
N ALA A 175 4.54 -9.93 14.62
CA ALA A 175 5.96 -9.98 14.29
C ALA A 175 6.30 -9.08 13.10
N GLU A 176 5.47 -9.07 12.06
CA GLU A 176 5.61 -8.20 10.88
C GLU A 176 5.50 -6.73 11.28
N HIS A 177 4.52 -6.37 12.11
CA HIS A 177 4.39 -5.02 12.63
C HIS A 177 5.61 -4.58 13.46
N ALA A 178 6.13 -5.46 14.31
CA ALA A 178 7.34 -5.19 15.08
C ALA A 178 8.57 -5.01 14.16
N ALA A 179 8.66 -5.79 13.08
CA ALA A 179 9.70 -5.64 12.07
C ALA A 179 9.60 -4.30 11.33
N SER A 180 8.38 -3.85 10.99
CA SER A 180 8.14 -2.54 10.39
C SER A 180 8.59 -1.40 11.31
N ILE A 181 8.29 -1.46 12.62
CA ILE A 181 8.77 -0.49 13.61
C ILE A 181 10.31 -0.51 13.70
N ALA A 182 10.92 -1.69 13.77
CA ALA A 182 12.37 -1.82 13.81
C ALA A 182 13.03 -1.24 12.55
N ALA A 183 12.42 -1.42 11.38
CA ALA A 183 12.86 -0.81 10.13
C ALA A 183 12.78 0.73 10.17
N GLN A 184 11.74 1.31 10.77
CA GLN A 184 11.69 2.77 10.98
C GLN A 184 12.83 3.27 11.85
N ASP A 185 13.10 2.59 12.97
CA ASP A 185 14.16 2.97 13.90
C ASP A 185 15.55 2.81 13.28
N GLN A 186 15.76 1.75 12.50
CA GLN A 186 16.97 1.58 11.70
C GLN A 186 17.14 2.71 10.70
N ALA A 187 16.10 3.05 9.91
CA ALA A 187 16.16 4.15 8.95
C ALA A 187 16.46 5.52 9.60
N ARG A 188 15.99 5.74 10.84
CA ARG A 188 16.33 6.92 11.65
C ARG A 188 17.78 6.89 12.11
N ALA A 189 18.25 5.75 12.61
CA ALA A 189 19.63 5.57 13.06
C ALA A 189 20.64 5.74 11.91
N GLU A 190 20.37 5.15 10.75
CA GLU A 190 21.18 5.30 9.54
C GLU A 190 21.24 6.76 9.10
N ARG A 191 20.09 7.46 9.10
CA ARG A 191 20.03 8.90 8.79
C ARG A 191 20.88 9.72 9.77
N ALA A 192 20.88 9.38 11.06
CA ALA A 192 21.66 10.07 12.08
C ALA A 192 23.17 9.75 12.00
N ALA A 193 23.52 8.55 11.53
CA ALA A 193 24.92 8.12 11.38
C ALA A 193 25.60 8.68 10.12
N GLN A 194 24.82 9.11 9.12
CA GLN A 194 25.35 9.66 7.89
C GLN A 194 26.00 11.05 8.10
N PRO A 195 27.12 11.34 7.41
CA PRO A 195 27.76 12.64 7.50
C PRO A 195 26.80 13.78 7.15
N ALA A 196 26.89 14.88 7.90
CA ALA A 196 26.12 16.07 7.59
C ALA A 196 26.57 16.65 6.24
N VAL A 197 25.66 16.70 5.27
CA VAL A 197 25.83 17.42 4.01
C VAL A 197 25.24 18.82 4.10
N ARG A 198 25.67 19.73 3.23
CA ARG A 198 25.16 21.12 3.21
C ARG A 198 23.67 21.13 2.89
N SER A 199 22.86 21.51 3.88
CA SER A 199 21.42 21.69 3.75
C SER A 199 21.09 22.70 2.65
N TYR A 200 20.27 22.31 1.68
CA TYR A 200 19.81 23.22 0.64
C TYR A 200 18.81 24.23 1.20
N ALA A 201 17.96 23.84 2.15
CA ALA A 201 16.97 24.70 2.79
C ALA A 201 17.66 25.82 3.57
N ASP A 202 18.73 25.50 4.31
CA ASP A 202 19.46 26.44 5.15
C ASP A 202 20.56 27.20 4.38
N SER A 203 21.10 26.61 3.31
CA SER A 203 22.13 27.22 2.46
C SER A 203 21.66 27.33 1.01
N MET A 204 21.24 28.53 0.63
CA MET A 204 20.90 28.84 -0.77
C MET A 204 22.13 28.68 -1.68
N ASP A 205 23.33 28.97 -1.17
CA ASP A 205 24.57 28.85 -1.94
C ASP A 205 24.87 27.41 -2.34
N ALA A 206 24.60 26.43 -1.47
CA ALA A 206 24.78 25.02 -1.78
C ALA A 206 23.87 24.57 -2.93
N PHE A 207 22.60 24.98 -2.92
CA PHE A 207 21.69 24.73 -4.03
C PHE A 207 22.12 25.47 -5.31
N GLN A 208 22.50 26.75 -5.19
CA GLN A 208 22.87 27.57 -6.33
C GLN A 208 24.14 27.05 -7.02
N GLU A 209 25.12 26.57 -6.26
CA GLU A 209 26.32 25.92 -6.77
C GLU A 209 25.98 24.70 -7.64
N ALA A 210 25.15 23.78 -7.13
CA ALA A 210 24.72 22.60 -7.90
C ALA A 210 23.87 22.98 -9.13
N TYR A 211 23.04 24.02 -9.02
CA TYR A 211 22.25 24.53 -10.14
C TYR A 211 23.14 25.12 -11.24
N ASP A 212 24.14 25.92 -10.87
CA ASP A 212 25.07 26.52 -11.83
C ASP A 212 25.98 25.48 -12.49
N GLN A 213 26.42 24.46 -11.74
CA GLN A 213 27.14 23.31 -12.30
C GLN A 213 26.31 22.59 -13.37
N ALA A 214 25.02 22.36 -13.12
CA ALA A 214 24.14 21.74 -14.12
C ALA A 214 23.98 22.59 -15.38
N LEU A 215 23.85 23.92 -15.23
CA LEU A 215 23.80 24.83 -16.37
C LEU A 215 25.12 24.81 -17.16
N GLU A 216 26.26 24.70 -16.48
CA GLU A 216 27.56 24.66 -17.13
C GLU A 216 27.77 23.36 -17.92
N ARG A 217 27.33 22.21 -17.41
CA ARG A 217 27.31 20.94 -18.16
C ARG A 217 26.56 21.09 -19.47
N ARG A 218 25.36 21.69 -19.43
CA ARG A 218 24.54 21.95 -20.62
C ARG A 218 25.24 22.88 -21.60
N ARG A 219 25.91 23.95 -21.13
CA ARG A 219 26.68 24.86 -22.01
C ARG A 219 27.88 24.17 -22.65
N SER A 220 28.49 23.24 -21.94
CA SER A 220 29.63 22.45 -22.41
C SER A 220 29.24 21.30 -23.34
N GLY A 221 27.94 21.09 -23.59
CA GLY A 221 27.43 20.00 -24.43
C GLY A 221 27.48 18.63 -23.76
N GLU A 222 27.69 18.56 -22.45
CA GLU A 222 27.63 17.32 -21.67
C GLU A 222 26.17 16.91 -21.42
N ALA A 223 25.98 15.63 -21.09
CA ALA A 223 24.70 15.15 -20.56
C ALA A 223 24.32 15.97 -19.31
N LEU A 224 23.14 16.59 -19.36
CA LEU A 224 22.67 17.50 -18.32
C LEU A 224 22.64 16.81 -16.96
N VAL A 225 21.96 15.67 -16.89
CA VAL A 225 21.85 14.89 -15.67
C VAL A 225 23.00 13.88 -15.65
N PRO A 226 23.92 13.96 -14.67
CA PRO A 226 25.03 13.01 -14.57
C PRO A 226 24.49 11.59 -14.37
N TYR A 227 25.19 10.61 -14.92
CA TYR A 227 24.88 9.19 -14.77
C TYR A 227 26.00 8.51 -14.00
N LEU A 228 25.64 7.79 -12.93
CA LEU A 228 26.58 7.10 -12.04
C LEU A 228 26.40 5.60 -12.19
N THR A 229 27.49 4.84 -12.25
CA THR A 229 27.45 3.37 -12.32
C THR A 229 27.83 2.71 -10.99
N GLU A 230 28.38 3.46 -10.04
CA GLU A 230 28.79 2.94 -8.73
C GLU A 230 28.09 3.73 -7.63
N ASN A 231 27.45 3.02 -6.69
CA ASN A 231 26.70 3.60 -5.57
C ASN A 231 25.83 4.77 -6.04
N ALA A 232 25.02 4.55 -7.07
CA ALA A 232 24.27 5.61 -7.73
C ALA A 232 23.12 6.15 -6.87
N THR A 233 22.63 5.34 -5.92
CA THR A 233 21.49 5.65 -5.06
C THR A 233 21.87 6.06 -3.65
N GLY A 234 23.16 5.98 -3.28
CA GLY A 234 23.60 6.30 -1.93
C GLY A 234 23.15 5.29 -0.88
N GLY A 235 23.03 4.02 -1.27
CA GLY A 235 22.55 2.94 -0.41
C GLY A 235 21.03 2.75 -0.41
N LEU A 236 20.25 3.71 -0.92
CA LEU A 236 18.79 3.60 -0.94
C LEU A 236 18.28 2.40 -1.74
N GLY A 237 19.00 2.03 -2.80
CA GLY A 237 18.71 0.87 -3.64
C GLY A 237 19.65 -0.31 -3.40
N ALA A 238 20.45 -0.30 -2.33
CA ALA A 238 21.38 -1.39 -2.04
C ALA A 238 20.63 -2.71 -1.80
N ARG A 239 21.25 -3.84 -2.18
CA ARG A 239 20.69 -5.17 -1.92
C ARG A 239 20.55 -5.46 -0.43
N GLU A 240 21.55 -5.05 0.34
CA GLU A 240 21.56 -5.15 1.79
C GLU A 240 21.22 -3.78 2.39
N GLY A 241 20.13 -3.71 3.17
CA GLY A 241 19.70 -2.49 3.86
C GLY A 241 19.03 -1.41 3.00
N GLY A 242 19.02 -1.57 1.67
CA GLY A 242 18.28 -0.72 0.75
C GLY A 242 16.96 -1.35 0.29
N ARG A 243 16.38 -0.78 -0.77
CA ARG A 243 15.12 -1.23 -1.38
C ARG A 243 15.35 -1.71 -2.80
N ALA A 244 14.78 -2.87 -3.12
CA ALA A 244 14.63 -3.29 -4.50
C ALA A 244 13.77 -2.28 -5.27
N PHE A 245 14.06 -2.11 -6.56
CA PHE A 245 13.27 -1.28 -7.46
C PHE A 245 13.12 -1.91 -8.84
N GLY A 246 12.18 -1.40 -9.63
CA GLY A 246 12.00 -1.76 -11.03
C GLY A 246 11.71 -0.52 -11.86
N VAL A 247 11.96 -0.60 -13.17
CA VAL A 247 11.63 0.46 -14.12
C VAL A 247 10.88 -0.09 -15.32
N GLU A 248 9.88 0.67 -15.77
CA GLU A 248 9.23 0.47 -17.06
C GLU A 248 9.57 1.69 -17.94
N ILE A 249 10.13 1.43 -19.12
CA ILE A 249 10.61 2.45 -20.06
C ILE A 249 9.75 2.36 -21.32
N GLU A 250 8.75 3.23 -21.39
CA GLU A 250 7.92 3.38 -22.58
C GLU A 250 8.68 4.13 -23.68
N PHE A 251 8.49 3.71 -24.93
CA PHE A 251 9.01 4.41 -26.10
C PHE A 251 8.02 4.38 -27.27
N ASP A 252 8.18 5.36 -28.15
CA ASP A 252 7.48 5.48 -29.42
C ASP A 252 8.46 5.42 -30.60
N TYR A 253 7.93 5.49 -31.82
CA TYR A 253 8.72 5.73 -33.03
C TYR A 253 8.33 7.07 -33.68
N PRO A 254 9.24 7.70 -34.44
CA PRO A 254 8.92 8.85 -35.27
C PRO A 254 7.71 8.59 -36.17
N SER A 255 6.85 9.61 -36.33
CA SER A 255 5.65 9.50 -37.16
C SER A 255 5.95 9.20 -38.64
N SER A 256 7.19 9.42 -39.08
CA SER A 256 7.68 9.10 -40.41
C SER A 256 7.89 7.60 -40.66
N MET A 257 8.05 6.78 -39.62
CA MET A 257 8.16 5.33 -39.78
C MET A 257 6.79 4.72 -40.09
N THR A 258 6.72 3.91 -41.13
CA THR A 258 5.56 3.08 -41.49
C THR A 258 5.31 1.99 -40.45
N TYR A 259 4.11 1.41 -40.44
CA TYR A 259 3.78 0.29 -39.55
C TYR A 259 4.78 -0.88 -39.67
N SER A 260 5.17 -1.24 -40.91
CA SER A 260 6.12 -2.33 -41.17
C SER A 260 7.52 -2.03 -40.62
N GLU A 261 7.98 -0.79 -40.75
CA GLU A 261 9.27 -0.36 -40.20
C GLU A 261 9.26 -0.38 -38.67
N ARG A 262 8.17 0.04 -38.03
CA ARG A 262 8.02 -0.02 -36.56
C ARG A 262 8.04 -1.45 -36.04
N GLN A 263 7.33 -2.36 -36.70
CA GLN A 263 7.35 -3.78 -36.36
C GLN A 263 8.76 -4.37 -36.50
N SER A 264 9.45 -4.03 -37.59
CA SER A 264 10.83 -4.47 -37.83
C SER A 264 11.80 -3.92 -36.78
N ALA A 265 11.62 -2.66 -36.37
CA ALA A 265 12.40 -2.01 -35.33
C ALA A 265 12.17 -2.66 -33.96
N SER A 266 10.93 -2.94 -33.56
CA SER A 266 10.64 -3.59 -32.27
C SER A 266 11.23 -5.00 -32.20
N GLN A 267 11.16 -5.74 -33.30
CA GLN A 267 11.82 -7.06 -33.38
C GLN A 267 13.35 -6.95 -33.34
N ALA A 268 13.93 -5.88 -33.89
CA ALA A 268 15.37 -5.63 -33.81
C ALA A 268 15.81 -5.29 -32.38
N ILE A 269 15.04 -4.47 -31.66
CA ILE A 269 15.26 -4.18 -30.24
C ILE A 269 15.26 -5.48 -29.43
N ALA A 270 14.22 -6.31 -29.56
CA ALA A 270 14.14 -7.57 -28.81
C ALA A 270 15.33 -8.50 -29.10
N ARG A 271 15.71 -8.66 -30.37
CA ARG A 271 16.89 -9.45 -30.76
C ARG A 271 18.18 -8.89 -30.15
N GLU A 272 18.41 -7.59 -30.25
CA GLU A 272 19.64 -6.97 -29.75
C GLU A 272 19.73 -7.01 -28.22
N LEU A 273 18.62 -6.88 -27.50
CA LEU A 273 18.59 -7.07 -26.05
C LEU A 273 19.01 -8.50 -25.68
N HIS A 274 18.54 -9.49 -26.42
CA HIS A 274 18.92 -10.89 -26.21
C HIS A 274 20.40 -11.15 -26.57
N GLU A 275 20.86 -10.66 -27.71
CA GLU A 275 22.26 -10.76 -28.15
C GLU A 275 23.24 -10.08 -27.18
N ALA A 276 22.79 -8.99 -26.52
CA ALA A 276 23.52 -8.32 -25.46
C ALA A 276 23.54 -9.08 -24.13
N GLY A 277 22.79 -10.18 -24.00
CA GLY A 277 22.63 -10.92 -22.75
C GLY A 277 21.77 -10.20 -21.71
N ILE A 278 20.97 -9.20 -22.12
CA ILE A 278 20.11 -8.39 -21.26
C ILE A 278 18.71 -9.01 -21.14
N ALA A 279 18.22 -9.64 -22.22
CA ALA A 279 16.93 -10.32 -22.26
C ALA A 279 17.11 -11.85 -22.41
N PRO A 280 16.17 -12.66 -21.86
CA PRO A 280 16.30 -14.11 -21.87
C PRO A 280 16.05 -14.71 -23.25
N ASP A 281 15.29 -14.02 -24.10
CA ASP A 281 14.92 -14.45 -25.44
C ASP A 281 14.69 -13.23 -26.37
N PRO A 282 14.65 -13.43 -27.70
CA PRO A 282 14.62 -12.34 -28.67
C PRO A 282 13.21 -11.89 -29.07
N HIS A 283 12.16 -12.13 -28.25
CA HIS A 283 10.77 -11.85 -28.63
C HIS A 283 10.23 -10.54 -28.03
N VAL A 284 9.23 -10.00 -28.72
CA VAL A 284 8.31 -9.00 -28.16
C VAL A 284 7.21 -9.77 -27.44
N HIS A 285 7.09 -9.56 -26.15
CA HIS A 285 6.12 -10.21 -25.29
C HIS A 285 4.74 -9.55 -25.36
N GLY A 286 3.71 -10.29 -24.96
CA GLY A 286 2.37 -9.74 -24.80
C GLY A 286 2.29 -8.76 -23.62
N TRP A 287 1.24 -7.95 -23.62
CA TRP A 287 0.97 -6.99 -22.54
C TRP A 287 0.87 -7.67 -21.16
N HIS A 288 1.64 -7.13 -20.20
CA HIS A 288 1.82 -7.61 -18.83
C HIS A 288 2.24 -9.09 -18.73
N GLN A 289 3.07 -9.55 -19.66
CA GLN A 289 3.54 -10.93 -19.62
C GLN A 289 4.53 -11.16 -18.46
N SER A 290 5.42 -10.20 -18.19
CA SER A 290 6.38 -10.26 -17.07
C SER A 290 5.66 -10.41 -15.73
N ALA A 291 4.61 -9.61 -15.49
CA ALA A 291 3.82 -9.69 -14.28
C ALA A 291 3.13 -11.06 -14.09
N ARG A 292 2.73 -11.72 -15.18
CA ARG A 292 2.08 -13.04 -15.13
C ARG A 292 3.08 -14.19 -14.91
N GLU A 293 4.30 -14.05 -15.40
CA GLU A 293 5.37 -15.03 -15.24
C GLU A 293 6.11 -14.86 -13.90
N GLY A 294 5.97 -13.70 -13.26
CA GLY A 294 6.66 -13.33 -12.04
C GLY A 294 8.00 -12.66 -12.33
N TYR A 295 8.33 -11.67 -11.49
CA TYR A 295 9.60 -10.97 -11.58
C TYR A 295 10.73 -11.75 -10.89
N THR A 296 11.93 -11.65 -11.44
CA THR A 296 13.17 -12.18 -10.84
C THR A 296 14.19 -11.05 -10.75
N ASP A 297 15.26 -11.23 -9.98
CA ASP A 297 16.39 -10.30 -9.94
C ASP A 297 17.55 -10.72 -10.87
N ALA A 298 17.29 -11.64 -11.80
CA ALA A 298 18.28 -12.08 -12.75
C ALA A 298 18.65 -10.92 -13.70
N PRO A 299 19.94 -10.61 -13.89
CA PRO A 299 20.36 -9.44 -14.67
C PRO A 299 19.98 -9.52 -16.15
N ASN A 300 19.72 -10.72 -16.66
CA ASN A 300 19.32 -11.01 -18.04
C ASN A 300 17.79 -11.22 -18.21
N ALA A 301 16.97 -10.73 -17.29
CA ALA A 301 15.52 -10.90 -17.31
C ALA A 301 14.74 -9.63 -17.72
N TRP A 302 15.39 -8.68 -18.41
CA TRP A 302 14.69 -7.56 -19.04
C TRP A 302 13.84 -8.05 -20.21
N ARG A 303 12.70 -7.42 -20.45
CA ARG A 303 11.74 -7.83 -21.50
C ARG A 303 11.22 -6.63 -22.26
N LEU A 304 10.98 -6.82 -23.56
CA LEU A 304 10.22 -5.88 -24.38
C LEU A 304 8.78 -6.37 -24.48
N GLU A 305 7.83 -5.59 -24.01
CA GLU A 305 6.40 -5.87 -24.08
C GLU A 305 5.69 -4.96 -25.09
N HIS A 306 4.60 -5.48 -25.65
CA HIS A 306 3.65 -4.68 -26.38
C HIS A 306 2.80 -3.85 -25.42
N ASP A 307 2.73 -2.54 -25.66
CA ASP A 307 1.82 -1.64 -24.96
C ASP A 307 0.75 -1.09 -25.92
N SER A 308 -0.46 -0.82 -25.40
CA SER A 308 -1.58 -0.37 -26.24
C SER A 308 -1.62 1.16 -26.46
N THR A 309 -0.85 1.90 -25.66
CA THR A 309 -0.79 3.37 -25.63
C THR A 309 0.51 3.93 -26.22
N VAL A 310 1.58 3.13 -26.32
CA VAL A 310 2.84 3.49 -26.98
C VAL A 310 3.33 2.38 -27.93
N ALA A 311 4.50 2.55 -28.56
CA ALA A 311 5.02 1.54 -29.49
C ALA A 311 5.59 0.30 -28.80
N GLY A 312 6.04 0.43 -27.56
CA GLY A 312 6.52 -0.66 -26.73
C GLY A 312 6.96 -0.17 -25.35
N GLU A 313 7.09 -1.12 -24.43
CA GLU A 313 7.55 -0.89 -23.06
C GLU A 313 8.67 -1.88 -22.74
N ILE A 314 9.80 -1.35 -22.26
CA ILE A 314 10.85 -2.20 -21.70
C ILE A 314 10.63 -2.33 -20.19
N VAL A 315 10.46 -3.56 -19.72
CA VAL A 315 10.23 -3.88 -18.31
C VAL A 315 11.50 -4.49 -17.72
N SER A 316 11.96 -3.93 -16.60
CA SER A 316 13.14 -4.43 -15.90
C SER A 316 12.85 -5.68 -15.05
N PRO A 317 13.88 -6.48 -14.72
CA PRO A 317 13.83 -7.36 -13.56
C PRO A 317 13.77 -6.55 -12.25
N ILE A 318 13.77 -7.23 -11.11
CA ILE A 318 14.01 -6.62 -9.81
C ILE A 318 15.47 -6.13 -9.78
N LEU A 319 15.65 -4.83 -9.58
CA LEU A 319 16.94 -4.14 -9.63
C LEU A 319 17.42 -3.74 -8.24
N TYR A 320 18.75 -3.67 -8.13
CA TYR A 320 19.49 -3.11 -7.00
C TYR A 320 20.58 -2.17 -7.51
N ASP A 321 21.10 -1.30 -6.65
CA ASP A 321 22.16 -0.34 -6.92
C ASP A 321 23.52 -1.03 -7.11
N GLU A 322 23.66 -1.68 -8.26
CA GLU A 322 24.82 -2.45 -8.67
C GLU A 322 25.32 -1.93 -10.03
N PRO A 323 26.63 -1.96 -10.30
CA PRO A 323 27.17 -1.53 -11.59
C PRO A 323 26.52 -2.24 -12.79
N GLN A 324 26.17 -3.52 -12.64
CA GLN A 324 25.50 -4.27 -13.70
C GLN A 324 24.11 -3.72 -14.01
N THR A 325 23.33 -3.33 -13.00
CA THR A 325 22.01 -2.69 -13.17
C THR A 325 22.13 -1.44 -14.04
N TRP A 326 23.07 -0.56 -13.70
CA TRP A 326 23.26 0.69 -14.41
C TRP A 326 23.86 0.49 -15.80
N ASN A 327 24.76 -0.46 -15.98
CA ASN A 327 25.26 -0.80 -17.32
C ASN A 327 24.14 -1.35 -18.21
N ASN A 328 23.30 -2.25 -17.69
CA ASN A 328 22.16 -2.81 -18.42
C ASN A 328 21.16 -1.72 -18.79
N LEU A 329 20.78 -0.84 -17.86
CA LEU A 329 19.86 0.27 -18.12
C LEU A 329 20.39 1.19 -19.24
N ALA A 330 21.67 1.55 -19.18
CA ALA A 330 22.28 2.40 -20.22
C ALA A 330 22.28 1.71 -21.59
N GLN A 331 22.57 0.40 -21.62
CA GLN A 331 22.59 -0.38 -22.85
C GLN A 331 21.18 -0.60 -23.42
N VAL A 332 20.16 -0.81 -22.58
CA VAL A 332 18.75 -0.83 -22.97
C VAL A 332 18.37 0.47 -23.68
N CYS A 333 18.64 1.63 -23.06
CA CYS A 333 18.33 2.93 -23.65
C CYS A 333 19.04 3.15 -24.99
N GLU A 334 20.30 2.74 -25.11
CA GLU A 334 21.07 2.83 -26.35
C GLU A 334 20.50 1.93 -27.45
N ILE A 335 20.16 0.68 -27.15
CA ILE A 335 19.56 -0.27 -28.12
C ILE A 335 18.24 0.28 -28.66
N VAL A 336 17.38 0.80 -27.77
CA VAL A 336 16.10 1.40 -28.16
C VAL A 336 16.32 2.61 -29.07
N ARG A 337 17.20 3.55 -28.68
CA ARG A 337 17.51 4.75 -29.48
C ARG A 337 18.09 4.40 -30.85
N ARG A 338 19.04 3.47 -30.90
CA ARG A 338 19.71 3.04 -32.15
C ARG A 338 18.74 2.41 -33.14
N ASN A 339 17.69 1.75 -32.65
CA ASN A 339 16.63 1.17 -33.47
C ASN A 339 15.48 2.16 -33.76
N GLY A 340 15.67 3.45 -33.47
CA GLY A 340 14.74 4.53 -33.82
C GLY A 340 13.69 4.82 -32.76
N GLY A 341 13.76 4.18 -31.58
CA GLY A 341 12.89 4.49 -30.46
C GLY A 341 13.11 5.92 -29.93
N ILE A 342 12.03 6.58 -29.55
CA ILE A 342 12.01 7.95 -29.01
C ILE A 342 11.15 8.02 -27.74
N ALA A 343 11.52 8.89 -26.81
CA ALA A 343 10.62 9.33 -25.74
C ALA A 343 9.72 10.46 -26.28
N SER A 344 8.40 10.24 -26.31
CA SER A 344 7.42 11.15 -26.89
C SER A 344 6.60 11.88 -25.80
N ALA A 345 5.57 12.63 -26.20
CA ALA A 345 4.62 13.20 -25.22
C ALA A 345 3.64 12.16 -24.66
N ARG A 346 3.61 10.94 -25.25
CA ARG A 346 2.72 9.85 -24.83
C ARG A 346 3.41 8.97 -23.79
N THR A 347 4.71 8.79 -23.93
CA THR A 347 5.53 7.89 -23.12
C THR A 347 5.64 8.39 -21.67
N GLY A 348 5.32 7.53 -20.72
CA GLY A 348 5.65 7.65 -19.31
C GLY A 348 6.96 6.94 -18.94
N GLY A 349 7.45 7.21 -17.74
CA GLY A 349 8.39 6.35 -17.05
C GLY A 349 7.74 5.85 -15.77
N HIS A 350 7.81 4.55 -15.49
CA HIS A 350 7.30 4.01 -14.24
C HIS A 350 8.47 3.52 -13.39
N VAL A 351 8.46 3.89 -12.11
CA VAL A 351 9.42 3.38 -11.13
C VAL A 351 8.66 2.64 -10.06
N HIS A 352 8.98 1.36 -9.87
CA HIS A 352 8.43 0.53 -8.82
C HIS A 352 9.43 0.48 -7.69
N VAL A 353 9.01 0.76 -6.46
CA VAL A 353 9.86 0.70 -5.26
C VAL A 353 9.26 -0.28 -4.27
N ALA A 354 10.04 -1.27 -3.88
CA ALA A 354 9.62 -2.25 -2.88
C ALA A 354 9.34 -1.58 -1.53
N VAL A 355 8.21 -1.94 -0.92
CA VAL A 355 7.77 -1.49 0.41
C VAL A 355 7.38 -2.64 1.34
N PRO A 356 8.13 -3.77 1.40
CA PRO A 356 7.78 -4.87 2.29
C PRO A 356 7.77 -4.43 3.76
N ASP A 357 8.67 -3.51 4.13
CA ASP A 357 8.78 -2.92 5.47
C ASP A 357 7.69 -1.88 5.79
N TYR A 358 6.84 -1.53 4.84
CA TYR A 358 5.62 -0.77 5.14
C TYR A 358 4.57 -1.66 5.77
N ASP A 359 4.48 -2.91 5.31
CA ASP A 359 3.62 -3.96 5.86
C ASP A 359 2.17 -3.46 6.11
N HIS A 360 1.48 -3.98 7.13
CA HIS A 360 0.23 -3.51 7.67
C HIS A 360 0.34 -2.15 8.41
N THR A 361 1.52 -1.52 8.45
CA THR A 361 1.72 -0.21 9.08
C THR A 361 1.24 0.93 8.16
N VAL A 362 -0.05 1.22 8.21
CA VAL A 362 -0.75 2.25 7.41
C VAL A 362 -0.13 3.65 7.55
N ALA A 363 0.53 3.95 8.67
CA ALA A 363 1.21 5.22 8.89
C ALA A 363 2.31 5.51 7.84
N ASN A 364 3.04 4.48 7.38
CA ASN A 364 4.08 4.61 6.35
C ASN A 364 3.47 5.04 5.01
N HIS A 365 2.36 4.40 4.63
CA HIS A 365 1.59 4.71 3.42
C HIS A 365 1.01 6.13 3.46
N ASN A 366 0.38 6.49 4.57
CA ASN A 366 -0.12 7.85 4.80
C ASN A 366 1.01 8.88 4.68
N GLN A 367 2.18 8.60 5.25
CA GLN A 367 3.33 9.49 5.17
C GLN A 367 3.82 9.67 3.73
N LEU A 368 3.86 8.60 2.93
CA LEU A 368 4.25 8.66 1.53
C LEU A 368 3.28 9.52 0.70
N VAL A 369 1.97 9.25 0.78
CA VAL A 369 0.94 10.04 0.07
C VAL A 369 1.00 11.51 0.46
N ASN A 370 1.10 11.80 1.75
CA ASN A 370 1.11 13.18 2.24
C ASN A 370 2.42 13.90 1.88
N THR A 371 3.56 13.19 1.85
CA THR A 371 4.84 13.77 1.43
C THR A 371 4.83 14.09 -0.06
N VAL A 372 4.33 13.18 -0.90
CA VAL A 372 4.15 13.43 -2.34
C VAL A 372 3.21 14.60 -2.57
N ALA A 373 2.06 14.66 -1.89
CA ALA A 373 1.13 15.79 -1.98
C ALA A 373 1.75 17.11 -1.48
N GLY A 374 2.64 17.04 -0.49
CA GLY A 374 3.37 18.19 0.06
C GLY A 374 4.40 18.79 -0.88
N TYR A 375 4.91 18.01 -1.83
CA TYR A 375 5.90 18.44 -2.83
C TYR A 375 5.39 18.28 -4.27
N GLU A 376 4.08 18.09 -4.46
CA GLU A 376 3.47 17.73 -5.74
C GLU A 376 3.91 18.67 -6.87
N ASP A 377 3.80 19.99 -6.70
CA ASP A 377 4.18 20.95 -7.75
C ASP A 377 5.66 20.84 -8.17
N VAL A 378 6.57 20.57 -7.20
CA VAL A 378 8.00 20.35 -7.50
C VAL A 378 8.23 18.99 -8.14
N ILE A 379 7.58 17.94 -7.64
CA ILE A 379 7.68 16.58 -8.18
C ILE A 379 7.26 16.58 -9.65
N TYR A 380 6.14 17.21 -10.00
CA TYR A 380 5.69 17.31 -11.40
C TYR A 380 6.57 18.22 -12.26
N ARG A 381 7.29 19.17 -11.67
CA ARG A 381 8.34 19.91 -12.39
C ARG A 381 9.54 19.02 -12.71
N ILE A 382 10.07 18.29 -11.73
CA ILE A 382 11.23 17.41 -11.97
C ILE A 382 10.83 16.14 -12.70
N ALA A 383 9.54 15.83 -12.81
CA ALA A 383 9.06 14.70 -13.57
C ALA A 383 9.17 14.87 -15.09
N GLN A 384 9.23 16.11 -15.55
CA GLN A 384 9.41 16.42 -16.96
C GLN A 384 10.75 15.85 -17.48
N SER A 385 10.73 15.32 -18.70
CA SER A 385 11.97 14.98 -19.39
C SER A 385 12.69 16.26 -19.83
N PRO A 386 13.97 16.49 -19.45
CA PRO A 386 14.66 17.76 -19.68
C PRO A 386 14.95 18.05 -21.17
N GLY A 387 14.73 17.09 -22.06
CA GLY A 387 14.76 17.29 -23.52
C GLY A 387 13.45 17.83 -24.10
N ARG A 388 12.42 18.05 -23.27
CA ARG A 388 11.08 18.50 -23.69
C ARG A 388 10.82 19.93 -23.24
N ASP A 389 9.86 20.59 -23.88
CA ASP A 389 9.43 21.95 -23.49
C ASP A 389 8.47 21.98 -22.29
N ARG A 390 7.77 20.87 -22.02
CA ARG A 390 6.82 20.69 -20.93
C ARG A 390 6.66 19.22 -20.59
N HIS A 391 6.12 18.95 -19.40
CA HIS A 391 5.63 17.65 -18.95
C HIS A 391 4.61 17.06 -19.94
N ARG A 392 4.45 15.73 -19.95
CA ARG A 392 3.47 15.00 -20.78
C ARG A 392 1.99 15.30 -20.49
N GLY A 393 1.71 16.12 -19.49
CA GLY A 393 0.37 16.37 -18.96
C GLY A 393 -0.01 15.41 -17.84
N LEU A 394 -1.28 15.46 -17.40
CA LEU A 394 -1.78 14.75 -16.20
C LEU A 394 -2.73 13.58 -16.49
N GLU A 395 -3.11 13.37 -17.75
CA GLU A 395 -4.15 12.39 -18.16
C GLU A 395 -3.88 10.96 -17.66
N TRP A 396 -2.60 10.56 -17.63
CA TRP A 396 -2.16 9.21 -17.25
C TRP A 396 -1.33 9.18 -15.97
N CYS A 397 -1.29 10.30 -15.26
CA CYS A 397 -0.55 10.45 -14.01
C CYS A 397 -1.10 11.60 -13.18
N THR A 398 -2.41 11.64 -12.99
CA THR A 398 -3.10 12.64 -12.16
C THR A 398 -2.56 12.58 -10.72
N PRO A 399 -2.25 13.71 -10.08
CA PRO A 399 -1.82 13.70 -8.69
C PRO A 399 -2.82 13.00 -7.77
N ASN A 400 -2.31 12.26 -6.80
CA ASN A 400 -3.15 11.58 -5.82
C ASN A 400 -4.01 12.57 -5.04
N SER A 401 -5.23 12.15 -4.72
CA SER A 401 -6.06 12.92 -3.80
C SER A 401 -5.46 12.81 -2.40
N ARG A 402 -4.98 13.93 -1.86
CA ARG A 402 -4.58 13.98 -0.45
C ARG A 402 -5.83 13.75 0.42
N PRO A 403 -5.84 12.70 1.27
CA PRO A 403 -7.01 12.39 2.05
C PRO A 403 -7.21 13.46 3.16
N SER A 404 -8.46 13.80 3.46
CA SER A 404 -8.80 14.78 4.51
C SER A 404 -8.52 14.26 5.93
N SER A 405 -8.56 12.93 6.08
CA SER A 405 -8.19 12.18 7.28
C SER A 405 -7.25 11.06 6.86
N PRO A 406 -6.30 10.63 7.72
CA PRO A 406 -5.43 9.50 7.40
C PRO A 406 -6.24 8.24 7.03
N TYR A 407 -5.73 7.45 6.09
CA TYR A 407 -6.26 6.11 5.85
C TYR A 407 -6.10 5.26 7.11
N THR A 408 -7.06 4.36 7.37
CA THR A 408 -7.10 3.51 8.56
C THR A 408 -6.67 2.07 8.29
N SER A 409 -6.56 1.66 7.02
CA SER A 409 -6.13 0.31 6.63
C SER A 409 -5.34 0.32 5.31
N VAL A 410 -4.52 -0.72 5.07
CA VAL A 410 -3.84 -0.94 3.79
C VAL A 410 -4.86 -1.11 2.65
N ALA A 411 -5.98 -1.79 2.91
CA ALA A 411 -7.07 -1.92 1.96
C ALA A 411 -7.64 -0.56 1.52
N ALA A 412 -7.77 0.40 2.44
CA ALA A 412 -8.20 1.76 2.11
C ALA A 412 -7.14 2.48 1.27
N VAL A 413 -5.85 2.41 1.66
CA VAL A 413 -4.75 2.98 0.87
C VAL A 413 -4.80 2.49 -0.58
N ARG A 414 -4.87 1.18 -0.78
CA ARG A 414 -4.96 0.57 -2.12
C ARG A 414 -6.23 1.03 -2.84
N ARG A 415 -7.41 0.90 -2.23
CA ARG A 415 -8.69 1.24 -2.86
C ARG A 415 -8.73 2.66 -3.44
N TYR A 416 -8.15 3.63 -2.74
CA TYR A 416 -8.15 5.03 -3.18
C TYR A 416 -7.02 5.39 -4.14
N ASN A 417 -6.04 4.50 -4.30
CA ASN A 417 -4.82 4.77 -5.04
C ASN A 417 -4.41 3.58 -5.94
N ASN A 418 -5.35 2.85 -6.56
CA ASN A 418 -5.07 1.68 -7.40
C ASN A 418 -5.34 1.89 -8.91
N SER A 419 -5.10 3.09 -9.42
CA SER A 419 -5.41 3.42 -10.82
C SER A 419 -4.14 3.58 -11.65
N HIS A 420 -4.17 3.11 -12.90
CA HIS A 420 -3.11 3.40 -13.88
C HIS A 420 -3.08 4.88 -14.33
N HIS A 421 -4.05 5.69 -13.90
CA HIS A 421 -4.14 7.11 -14.24
C HIS A 421 -3.61 8.06 -13.17
N ILE A 422 -3.09 7.57 -12.05
CA ILE A 422 -2.60 8.42 -10.94
C ILE A 422 -1.08 8.37 -10.81
N GLY A 423 -0.49 9.44 -10.28
CA GLY A 423 0.96 9.62 -10.19
C GLY A 423 1.67 8.67 -9.21
N LEU A 424 1.01 8.27 -8.11
CA LEU A 424 1.48 7.27 -7.17
C LEU A 424 0.43 6.16 -7.05
N ASN A 425 0.76 4.95 -7.48
CA ASN A 425 -0.14 3.81 -7.54
C ASN A 425 0.26 2.75 -6.49
N PHE A 426 -0.72 2.27 -5.75
CA PHE A 426 -0.63 1.24 -4.71
C PHE A 426 -1.45 0.00 -5.07
N GLN A 427 -1.71 -0.23 -6.35
CA GLN A 427 -2.40 -1.44 -6.83
C GLN A 427 -1.75 -2.72 -6.32
N SER A 428 -0.42 -2.72 -6.18
CA SER A 428 0.40 -3.83 -5.70
C SER A 428 0.66 -3.80 -4.19
N VAL A 429 -0.10 -3.02 -3.40
CA VAL A 429 0.05 -2.97 -1.94
C VAL A 429 -1.06 -3.79 -1.25
N HIS A 430 -0.69 -4.90 -0.65
CA HIS A 430 -1.60 -5.87 -0.04
C HIS A 430 -1.28 -6.19 1.43
N GLY A 431 -0.21 -5.62 1.98
CA GLY A 431 0.41 -6.03 3.25
C GLY A 431 1.17 -7.34 3.07
N ARG A 432 2.10 -7.40 2.09
CA ARG A 432 2.89 -8.60 1.78
C ARG A 432 4.32 -8.22 1.38
N ASP A 433 5.24 -9.19 1.46
CA ASP A 433 6.64 -8.99 1.08
C ASP A 433 6.86 -8.56 -0.39
N SER A 434 5.91 -8.86 -1.28
CA SER A 434 5.96 -8.45 -2.69
C SER A 434 5.46 -7.03 -2.95
N ASP A 435 5.04 -6.32 -1.90
CA ASP A 435 4.42 -5.01 -2.04
C ASP A 435 5.40 -3.98 -2.62
N HIS A 436 4.88 -3.17 -3.52
CA HIS A 436 5.62 -2.05 -4.08
C HIS A 436 4.70 -0.87 -4.39
N ALA A 437 5.26 0.32 -4.26
CA ALA A 437 4.64 1.56 -4.70
C ALA A 437 5.13 1.87 -6.12
N GLU A 438 4.24 2.26 -7.01
CA GLU A 438 4.54 2.60 -8.39
C GLU A 438 4.42 4.11 -8.61
N PHE A 439 5.50 4.73 -9.08
CA PHE A 439 5.59 6.15 -9.39
C PHE A 439 5.42 6.34 -10.90
N ARG A 440 4.26 6.84 -11.31
CA ARG A 440 3.83 7.00 -12.71
C ARG A 440 3.89 8.43 -13.22
N MET A 441 4.21 9.39 -12.35
CA MET A 441 4.27 10.81 -12.72
C MET A 441 5.40 11.13 -13.71
N TRP A 442 6.41 10.27 -13.85
CA TRP A 442 7.57 10.56 -14.67
C TRP A 442 7.23 10.62 -16.17
N ASP A 443 7.78 11.61 -16.87
CA ASP A 443 7.86 11.56 -18.33
C ASP A 443 8.79 10.42 -18.76
N GLY A 444 8.46 9.79 -19.87
CA GLY A 444 9.35 8.83 -20.53
C GLY A 444 10.67 9.49 -20.94
N SER A 445 11.75 8.70 -20.88
CA SER A 445 13.10 9.14 -21.25
C SER A 445 13.92 7.95 -21.76
N LEU A 446 14.84 8.23 -22.68
CA LEU A 446 15.88 7.29 -23.11
C LEU A 446 17.28 7.81 -22.73
N GLU A 447 17.34 8.77 -21.79
CA GLU A 447 18.56 9.30 -21.20
C GLU A 447 18.79 8.66 -19.83
N PRO A 448 19.82 7.80 -19.67
CA PRO A 448 20.02 7.01 -18.45
C PRO A 448 20.13 7.87 -17.17
N GLY A 449 20.78 9.03 -17.25
CA GLY A 449 20.86 9.98 -16.14
C GLY A 449 19.49 10.47 -15.66
N THR A 450 18.55 10.69 -16.57
CA THR A 450 17.18 11.13 -16.23
C THR A 450 16.42 10.01 -15.52
N ILE A 451 16.46 8.79 -16.06
CA ILE A 451 15.78 7.63 -15.45
C ILE A 451 16.37 7.35 -14.06
N GLN A 452 17.70 7.36 -13.92
CA GLN A 452 18.36 7.17 -12.63
C GLN A 452 17.98 8.25 -11.61
N ALA A 453 17.85 9.51 -12.02
CA ALA A 453 17.38 10.57 -11.13
C ALA A 453 15.94 10.33 -10.65
N GLN A 454 15.05 9.86 -11.54
CA GLN A 454 13.66 9.51 -11.20
C GLN A 454 13.60 8.31 -10.22
N VAL A 455 14.46 7.30 -10.43
CA VAL A 455 14.65 6.19 -9.49
C VAL A 455 15.10 6.70 -8.12
N ASN A 456 16.13 7.55 -8.08
CA ASN A 456 16.64 8.12 -6.85
C ASN A 456 15.59 8.93 -6.07
N VAL A 457 14.77 9.72 -6.75
CA VAL A 457 13.68 10.46 -6.10
C VAL A 457 12.62 9.51 -5.54
N SER A 458 12.24 8.48 -6.31
CA SER A 458 11.23 7.49 -5.89
C SER A 458 11.70 6.70 -4.66
N LEU A 459 12.94 6.19 -4.68
CA LEU A 459 13.58 5.54 -3.53
C LEU A 459 13.67 6.47 -2.32
N GLY A 460 14.09 7.72 -2.54
CA GLY A 460 14.22 8.72 -1.48
C GLY A 460 12.89 9.09 -0.83
N LEU A 461 11.81 9.21 -1.61
CA LEU A 461 10.46 9.48 -1.11
C LEU A 461 9.96 8.33 -0.22
N THR A 462 10.11 7.09 -0.69
CA THR A 462 9.72 5.90 0.07
C THR A 462 10.54 5.77 1.35
N ASN A 463 11.86 5.91 1.29
CA ASN A 463 12.71 5.83 2.48
C ASN A 463 12.42 6.96 3.49
N ALA A 464 12.17 8.18 3.00
CA ALA A 464 11.79 9.29 3.87
C ALA A 464 10.45 9.01 4.58
N ALA A 465 9.48 8.45 3.88
CA ALA A 465 8.18 8.15 4.44
C ALA A 465 8.23 7.06 5.53
N LEU A 466 9.01 5.98 5.35
CA LEU A 466 9.27 5.01 6.42
C LEU A 466 9.87 5.71 7.66
N ARG A 467 10.98 6.41 7.47
CA ARG A 467 11.75 7.05 8.54
C ARG A 467 10.90 8.01 9.39
N GLU A 468 10.01 8.74 8.74
CA GLU A 468 9.32 9.90 9.31
C GLU A 468 7.89 9.62 9.77
N ALA A 469 7.34 8.45 9.43
CA ALA A 469 6.02 8.05 9.87
C ALA A 469 5.87 8.20 11.40
N GLY A 470 4.77 8.82 11.82
CA GLY A 470 4.46 9.07 13.23
C GLY A 470 5.31 10.14 13.94
N THR A 471 6.39 10.65 13.33
CA THR A 471 7.35 11.54 14.02
C THR A 471 7.51 12.90 13.35
N THR A 472 7.43 12.97 12.02
CA THR A 472 7.61 14.22 11.27
C THR A 472 6.37 14.53 10.44
N PRO A 473 5.71 15.68 10.68
CA PRO A 473 4.57 16.08 9.87
C PRO A 473 4.92 16.15 8.37
N ALA A 474 3.98 15.73 7.53
CA ALA A 474 4.09 15.96 6.11
C ALA A 474 4.01 17.46 5.79
N PRO A 475 4.60 17.92 4.67
CA PRO A 475 4.51 19.32 4.28
C PRO A 475 3.06 19.74 3.99
N PRO A 476 2.74 21.04 4.05
CA PRO A 476 1.50 21.58 3.48
C PRO A 476 1.37 21.17 2.01
N ALA A 477 0.16 20.85 1.54
CA ALA A 477 -0.05 20.39 0.18
C ALA A 477 0.28 21.49 -0.85
N GLU A 478 1.05 21.14 -1.87
CA GLU A 478 1.44 22.04 -2.96
C GLU A 478 0.92 21.52 -4.29
N ARG A 479 -0.38 21.73 -4.54
CA ARG A 479 -1.01 21.25 -5.79
C ARG A 479 -0.29 21.78 -7.02
N VAL A 480 -0.21 20.98 -8.09
CA VAL A 480 0.34 21.39 -9.40
C VAL A 480 -0.15 22.80 -9.78
N GLY A 481 0.80 23.66 -10.18
CA GLY A 481 0.56 25.09 -10.42
C GLY A 481 0.65 25.98 -9.17
N HIS A 482 1.09 25.46 -8.02
CA HIS A 482 1.23 26.24 -6.78
C HIS A 482 2.20 27.43 -6.95
N HIS A 483 3.37 27.20 -7.54
CA HIS A 483 4.36 28.23 -7.89
C HIS A 483 3.73 29.39 -8.67
N ARG A 484 2.79 29.13 -9.57
CA ARG A 484 2.13 30.15 -10.39
C ARG A 484 1.18 31.01 -9.56
N ARG A 485 0.38 30.37 -8.70
CA ARG A 485 -0.53 31.08 -7.78
C ARG A 485 0.28 31.94 -6.80
N ALA A 486 1.37 31.40 -6.26
CA ALA A 486 2.29 32.11 -5.38
C ALA A 486 2.96 33.30 -6.09
N ALA A 487 3.50 33.11 -7.29
CA ALA A 487 4.12 34.17 -8.08
C ALA A 487 3.12 35.28 -8.45
N ALA A 488 1.89 34.92 -8.84
CA ALA A 488 0.83 35.87 -9.13
C ALA A 488 0.43 36.70 -7.90
N ALA A 489 0.26 36.04 -6.74
CA ALA A 489 -0.04 36.71 -5.48
C ALA A 489 1.09 37.67 -5.04
N ALA A 490 2.35 37.31 -5.32
CA ALA A 490 3.51 38.13 -5.04
C ALA A 490 3.79 39.23 -6.10
N GLY A 491 2.95 39.34 -7.14
CA GLY A 491 3.15 40.31 -8.22
C GLY A 491 4.42 40.08 -9.04
N GLN A 492 5.00 38.89 -8.98
CA GLN A 492 6.27 38.57 -9.62
C GLN A 492 6.09 38.41 -11.13
N ARG A 493 6.89 39.15 -11.92
CA ARG A 493 6.94 39.08 -13.39
C ARG A 493 8.40 38.97 -13.84
N GLY A 494 8.67 38.11 -14.82
CA GLY A 494 10.00 37.98 -15.45
C GLY A 494 10.91 36.95 -14.75
N ARG A 495 12.22 37.10 -14.97
CA ARG A 495 13.23 36.18 -14.43
C ARG A 495 13.35 36.37 -12.92
N LEU A 496 13.22 35.28 -12.18
CA LEU A 496 13.34 35.29 -10.72
C LEU A 496 14.82 35.44 -10.31
N SER A 497 15.06 36.23 -9.27
CA SER A 497 16.39 36.45 -8.68
C SER A 497 16.25 36.79 -7.19
N GLY A 498 17.36 36.71 -6.44
CA GLY A 498 17.40 37.04 -5.01
C GLY A 498 16.34 36.30 -4.20
N GLU A 499 15.59 37.03 -3.39
CA GLU A 499 14.56 36.48 -2.51
C GLU A 499 13.43 35.77 -3.29
N ALA A 500 13.03 36.29 -4.46
CA ALA A 500 11.99 35.65 -5.27
C ALA A 500 12.42 34.26 -5.75
N TRP A 501 13.70 34.11 -6.11
CA TRP A 501 14.28 32.82 -6.48
C TRP A 501 14.41 31.89 -5.27
N ALA A 502 14.90 32.40 -4.14
CA ALA A 502 15.00 31.61 -2.91
C ALA A 502 13.63 31.10 -2.42
N ASN A 503 12.58 31.91 -2.58
CA ASN A 503 11.21 31.56 -2.22
C ASN A 503 10.59 30.55 -3.19
N THR A 504 10.73 30.72 -4.52
CA THR A 504 10.16 29.76 -5.48
C THR A 504 10.83 28.39 -5.46
N THR A 505 12.07 28.31 -4.97
CA THR A 505 12.85 27.06 -4.91
C THR A 505 12.79 26.40 -3.52
N ARG A 506 12.14 27.05 -2.54
CA ARG A 506 12.09 26.57 -1.15
C ARG A 506 11.62 25.11 -1.06
N SER A 507 10.54 24.77 -1.74
CA SER A 507 9.96 23.43 -1.69
C SER A 507 10.85 22.39 -2.35
N PHE A 508 11.57 22.75 -3.41
CA PHE A 508 12.59 21.89 -4.02
C PHE A 508 13.75 21.63 -3.06
N ARG A 509 14.28 22.69 -2.44
CA ARG A 509 15.38 22.60 -1.47
C ARG A 509 14.98 21.74 -0.27
N GLY A 510 13.77 21.95 0.27
CA GLY A 510 13.20 21.14 1.35
C GLY A 510 13.00 19.67 0.97
N LEU A 511 12.55 19.38 -0.26
CA LEU A 511 12.44 18.00 -0.75
C LEU A 511 13.81 17.32 -0.79
N MET A 512 14.83 17.98 -1.37
CA MET A 512 16.19 17.44 -1.47
C MET A 512 16.80 17.12 -0.12
N ASP A 513 16.63 18.01 0.87
CA ASP A 513 17.10 17.75 2.23
C ASP A 513 16.35 16.61 2.90
N ARG A 514 15.04 16.49 2.65
CA ARG A 514 14.22 15.43 3.22
C ARG A 514 14.63 14.06 2.68
N ILE A 515 14.80 13.92 1.37
CA ILE A 515 14.96 12.60 0.74
C ILE A 515 16.42 12.15 0.57
N PHE A 516 17.39 13.08 0.54
CA PHE A 516 18.80 12.73 0.31
C PHE A 516 19.73 13.18 1.41
N THR A 517 20.80 12.42 1.57
CA THR A 517 21.91 12.67 2.50
C THR A 517 23.27 12.76 1.84
N ARG A 518 23.32 12.60 0.51
CA ARG A 518 24.52 12.72 -0.30
C ARG A 518 24.43 13.93 -1.21
N GLU A 519 25.53 14.64 -1.38
CA GLU A 519 25.58 15.81 -2.27
C GLU A 519 25.40 15.39 -3.73
N GLU A 520 25.87 14.20 -4.11
CA GLU A 520 25.79 13.70 -5.50
C GLU A 520 24.35 13.45 -5.93
N ASN A 521 23.51 12.83 -5.09
CA ASN A 521 22.10 12.61 -5.39
C ASN A 521 21.33 13.94 -5.46
N ARG A 522 21.64 14.88 -4.56
CA ARG A 522 21.05 16.23 -4.60
C ARG A 522 21.47 16.98 -5.87
N ALA A 523 22.74 16.92 -6.25
CA ALA A 523 23.26 17.57 -7.45
C ALA A 523 22.65 16.96 -8.72
N GLN A 524 22.49 15.64 -8.79
CA GLN A 524 21.86 14.96 -9.92
C GLN A 524 20.42 15.42 -10.12
N VAL A 525 19.60 15.45 -9.06
CA VAL A 525 18.20 15.91 -9.16
C VAL A 525 18.11 17.43 -9.35
N THR A 526 19.09 18.20 -8.86
CA THR A 526 19.22 19.63 -9.17
C THR A 526 19.49 19.85 -10.65
N ALA A 527 20.25 18.97 -11.31
CA ALA A 527 20.46 19.04 -12.74
C ALA A 527 19.17 18.81 -13.53
N LEU A 528 18.33 17.87 -13.08
CA LEU A 528 16.99 17.68 -13.61
C LEU A 528 16.13 18.95 -13.44
N PHE A 529 16.11 19.52 -12.24
CA PHE A 529 15.40 20.78 -11.95
C PHE A 529 15.87 21.97 -12.78
N ALA A 530 17.17 22.07 -13.07
CA ALA A 530 17.75 23.08 -13.97
C ALA A 530 17.36 22.85 -15.43
N GLY A 531 17.08 21.60 -15.79
CA GLY A 531 16.67 21.17 -17.11
C GLY A 531 15.20 21.39 -17.42
N THR A 532 14.35 21.33 -16.40
CA THR A 532 12.90 21.26 -16.55
C THR A 532 12.19 22.56 -16.23
N ARG A 533 10.92 22.63 -16.62
CA ARG A 533 10.04 23.77 -16.42
C ARG A 533 8.93 23.39 -15.46
N TRP A 534 8.36 24.40 -14.82
CA TRP A 534 7.15 24.19 -14.04
C TRP A 534 5.98 23.75 -14.93
N HIS A 535 5.15 22.84 -14.40
CA HIS A 535 3.88 22.48 -15.03
C HIS A 535 2.95 23.70 -15.09
N ASP A 536 2.15 23.84 -16.14
CA ASP A 536 1.30 25.03 -16.34
C ASP A 536 0.02 25.05 -15.47
N GLY A 537 -0.16 24.04 -14.62
CA GLY A 537 -1.33 23.82 -13.76
C GLY A 537 -2.64 23.51 -14.49
N ARG A 538 -2.61 23.16 -15.78
CA ARG A 538 -3.81 22.80 -16.53
C ARG A 538 -3.95 21.27 -16.58
N TYR A 539 -5.14 20.80 -16.21
CA TYR A 539 -5.58 19.42 -16.43
C TYR A 539 -5.98 19.24 -17.89
#